data_AF-A0A8H7M3J5-F1
#
_entry.id   AF-A0A8H7M3J5-F1
#
_cell.length_a   1.000
_cell.length_b   1.000
_cell.length_c   1.000
_cell.angle_alpha   90.00
_cell.angle_beta   90.00
_cell.angle_gamma   90.00
#
_symmetry.space_group_name_H-M   'P 1'
#
loop_
_entity.id
_entity.type
_entity.pdbx_description
1 polymer ?
#
loop_
_entity_poly.entity_id
_entity_poly.type
_entity_poly.pdbx_seq_one_letter_code
_entity_poly.pdbx_strand_id
1 'polypeptide(L)'
;PVKGTVKQARIVDGTYYAVLPDEGENGDPRGTLIRSQPWLTVAATRAIITIEADDPKIGLVAFIGIGMAEVSTCQLSIGAGDSVAPGKEIGMFHFGGSSHALIFGPKTKITFSDEVKPGQHLHVNRIIAAVDQ
;
A
#
# COMPACT_ATOMS: atom_id res chain seq x y z
N PRO A 1 3.67 -8.10 -4.71
CA PRO A 1 2.62 -8.59 -3.76
C PRO A 1 2.06 -9.95 -4.16
N VAL A 2 1.73 -10.14 -5.45
CA VAL A 2 1.21 -11.40 -6.01
C VAL A 2 2.00 -11.77 -7.25
N LYS A 3 1.93 -13.04 -7.68
CA LYS A 3 2.46 -13.45 -8.98
C LYS A 3 1.45 -13.09 -10.06
N GLY A 4 1.90 -12.45 -11.13
CA GLY A 4 1.00 -11.96 -12.16
C GLY A 4 1.65 -11.09 -13.22
N THR A 5 0.80 -10.42 -14.01
CA THR A 5 1.21 -9.46 -15.04
C THR A 5 0.73 -8.07 -14.68
N VAL A 6 1.62 -7.09 -14.74
CA VAL A 6 1.30 -5.68 -14.49
C VAL A 6 0.39 -5.17 -15.60
N LYS A 7 -0.80 -4.71 -15.24
CA LYS A 7 -1.76 -4.06 -16.17
C LYS A 7 -1.48 -2.58 -16.34
N GLN A 8 -1.06 -1.92 -15.27
CA GLN A 8 -0.78 -0.48 -15.24
C GLN A 8 0.18 -0.18 -14.10
N ALA A 9 1.12 0.72 -14.33
CA ALA A 9 1.98 1.30 -13.30
C ALA A 9 2.09 2.81 -13.57
N ARG A 10 1.75 3.65 -12.60
CA ARG A 10 1.85 5.11 -12.74
C ARG A 10 2.06 5.82 -11.41
N ILE A 11 2.62 7.01 -11.49
CA ILE A 11 2.70 7.95 -10.37
C ILE A 11 1.51 8.91 -10.43
N VAL A 12 0.92 9.18 -9.27
CA VAL A 12 0.02 10.31 -9.04
C VAL A 12 0.75 11.28 -8.15
N ASP A 13 1.00 12.47 -8.67
CA ASP A 13 1.66 13.53 -7.92
C ASP A 13 0.81 13.96 -6.73
N GLY A 14 1.49 14.35 -5.66
CA GLY A 14 0.87 14.87 -4.46
C GLY A 14 1.79 15.87 -3.76
N THR A 15 1.47 16.17 -2.51
CA THR A 15 2.25 17.11 -1.72
C THR A 15 3.61 16.53 -1.37
N TYR A 16 4.65 17.37 -1.43
CA TYR A 16 6.00 17.03 -0.97
C TYR A 16 6.05 16.71 0.53
N TYR A 17 5.48 17.59 1.35
CA TYR A 17 5.30 17.40 2.79
C TYR A 17 3.99 18.04 3.20
N ALA A 18 3.15 17.28 3.91
CA ALA A 18 1.97 17.83 4.54
C ALA A 18 1.50 16.96 5.70
N VAL A 19 0.88 17.62 6.67
CA VAL A 19 0.21 17.00 7.82
C VAL A 19 -1.15 17.66 8.00
N LEU A 20 -2.09 16.96 8.64
CA LEU A 20 -3.41 17.51 8.97
C LEU A 20 -3.25 18.75 9.88
N PRO A 21 -3.97 19.85 9.60
CA PRO A 21 -4.09 20.96 10.54
C PRO A 21 -5.12 20.61 11.63
N ASP A 22 -4.85 19.55 12.38
CA ASP A 22 -5.72 19.10 13.46
C ASP A 22 -5.43 19.82 14.79
N GLU A 23 -6.33 19.67 15.77
CA GLU A 23 -6.19 20.27 17.10
C GLU A 23 -5.19 19.52 18.00
N GLY A 24 -4.54 18.46 17.50
CA GLY A 24 -3.74 17.59 18.34
C GLY A 24 -4.55 16.58 19.15
N GLU A 25 -3.84 15.64 19.78
CA GLU A 25 -4.46 14.72 20.73
C GLU A 25 -4.57 15.42 22.09
N ASN A 26 -5.79 15.71 22.55
CA ASN A 26 -6.03 16.52 23.76
C ASN A 26 -5.34 17.91 23.73
N GLY A 27 -5.25 18.55 22.55
CA GLY A 27 -4.57 19.83 22.38
C GLY A 27 -3.06 19.73 22.18
N ASP A 28 -2.48 18.53 22.17
CA ASP A 28 -1.06 18.31 21.95
C ASP A 28 -0.75 18.14 20.45
N PRO A 29 0.00 19.08 19.82
CA PRO A 29 0.33 19.01 18.41
C PRO A 29 1.35 17.91 18.07
N ARG A 30 1.97 17.25 19.05
CA ARG A 30 2.93 16.17 18.78
C ARG A 30 2.20 14.97 18.16
N GLY A 31 2.87 14.28 17.23
CA GLY A 31 2.32 13.08 16.59
C GLY A 31 1.40 13.32 15.39
N THR A 32 1.22 14.56 14.90
CA THR A 32 0.38 14.86 13.73
C THR A 32 0.74 14.03 12.50
N LEU A 33 2.02 13.72 12.28
CA LEU A 33 2.46 12.83 11.19
C LEU A 33 1.80 11.45 11.25
N ILE A 34 1.71 10.88 12.46
CA ILE A 34 1.10 9.55 12.68
C ILE A 34 -0.40 9.63 12.46
N ARG A 35 -1.07 10.66 12.99
CA ARG A 35 -2.51 10.88 12.81
C ARG A 35 -2.90 11.18 11.36
N SER A 36 -1.98 11.75 10.58
CA SER A 36 -2.20 12.08 9.16
C SER A 36 -2.12 10.86 8.22
N GLN A 37 -1.69 9.69 8.69
CA GLN A 37 -1.47 8.52 7.83
C GLN A 37 -2.67 8.14 6.93
N PRO A 38 -3.93 8.11 7.42
CA PRO A 38 -5.07 7.85 6.56
C PRO A 38 -5.26 8.94 5.49
N TRP A 39 -5.04 10.20 5.85
CA TRP A 39 -5.16 11.34 4.94
C TRP A 39 -4.07 11.35 3.84
N LEU A 40 -2.88 10.82 4.12
CA LEU A 40 -1.82 10.71 3.11
C LEU A 40 -2.25 9.86 1.89
N THR A 41 -3.23 8.96 2.04
CA THR A 41 -3.78 8.17 0.92
C THR A 41 -4.43 9.05 -0.18
N VAL A 42 -4.81 10.30 0.14
CA VAL A 42 -5.39 11.25 -0.82
C VAL A 42 -4.45 12.40 -1.19
N ALA A 43 -3.56 12.79 -0.28
CA ALA A 43 -2.73 13.98 -0.42
C ALA A 43 -1.30 13.73 -0.91
N ALA A 44 -0.68 12.61 -0.52
CA ALA A 44 0.72 12.34 -0.85
C ALA A 44 0.89 11.84 -2.30
N THR A 45 2.13 11.91 -2.78
CA THR A 45 2.52 11.21 -4.02
C THR A 45 2.30 9.72 -3.86
N ARG A 46 1.69 9.09 -4.87
CA ARG A 46 1.31 7.68 -4.85
C ARG A 46 1.77 6.94 -6.10
N ALA A 47 2.42 5.79 -5.91
CA ALA A 47 2.65 4.82 -6.99
C ALA A 47 1.49 3.83 -7.04
N ILE A 48 0.72 3.85 -8.11
CA ILE A 48 -0.40 2.92 -8.33
C ILE A 48 0.05 1.86 -9.33
N ILE A 49 0.03 0.61 -8.88
CA ILE A 49 0.41 -0.56 -9.66
C ILE A 49 -0.73 -1.57 -9.62
N THR A 50 -1.36 -1.85 -10.76
CA THR A 50 -2.38 -2.90 -10.88
C THR A 50 -1.77 -4.14 -11.50
N ILE A 51 -1.99 -5.30 -10.89
CA ILE A 51 -1.44 -6.59 -11.29
C ILE A 51 -2.62 -7.54 -11.49
N GLU A 52 -2.72 -8.13 -12.68
CA GLU A 52 -3.59 -9.28 -12.91
C GLU A 52 -2.87 -10.52 -12.37
N ALA A 53 -3.38 -11.09 -11.28
CA ALA A 53 -2.78 -12.28 -10.70
C ALA A 53 -2.91 -13.49 -11.63
N ASP A 54 -1.90 -14.36 -11.64
CA ASP A 54 -1.97 -15.63 -12.38
C ASP A 54 -3.08 -16.55 -11.82
N ASP A 55 -3.39 -16.42 -10.52
CA ASP A 55 -4.52 -17.10 -9.89
C ASP A 55 -5.81 -16.28 -10.10
N PRO A 56 -6.78 -16.79 -10.88
CA PRO A 56 -8.03 -16.07 -11.18
C PRO A 56 -8.92 -15.85 -9.93
N LYS A 57 -8.68 -16.56 -8.82
CA LYS A 57 -9.39 -16.34 -7.56
C LYS A 57 -8.94 -15.05 -6.87
N ILE A 58 -7.67 -14.69 -7.07
CA ILE A 58 -7.13 -13.39 -6.64
C ILE A 58 -7.56 -12.32 -7.64
N GLY A 59 -7.38 -12.58 -8.94
CA GLY A 59 -7.72 -11.65 -10.02
C GLY A 59 -6.92 -10.36 -9.97
N LEU A 60 -7.57 -9.23 -10.31
CA LEU A 60 -6.94 -7.92 -10.31
C LEU A 60 -6.68 -7.40 -8.89
N VAL A 61 -5.43 -7.03 -8.62
CA VAL A 61 -4.97 -6.43 -7.36
C VAL A 61 -4.30 -5.09 -7.64
N ALA A 62 -4.59 -4.07 -6.84
CA ALA A 62 -3.86 -2.82 -6.87
C ALA A 62 -2.97 -2.68 -5.63
N PHE A 63 -1.66 -2.50 -5.86
CA PHE A 63 -0.73 -2.02 -4.86
C PHE A 63 -0.58 -0.50 -5.01
N ILE A 64 -0.75 0.21 -3.89
CA ILE A 64 -0.57 1.67 -3.83
C ILE A 64 0.56 1.95 -2.86
N GLY A 65 1.72 2.34 -3.38
CA GLY A 65 2.79 2.91 -2.57
C GLY A 65 2.46 4.36 -2.22
N ILE A 66 2.59 4.74 -0.95
CA ILE A 66 2.22 6.07 -0.44
C ILE A 66 3.45 6.71 0.21
N GLY A 67 3.90 7.84 -0.34
CA GLY A 67 4.97 8.63 0.28
C GLY A 67 4.53 9.21 1.64
N MET A 68 5.44 9.22 2.63
CA MET A 68 5.26 9.93 3.90
C MET A 68 6.45 10.84 4.27
N ALA A 69 6.17 12.02 4.81
CA ALA A 69 7.18 13.00 5.27
C ALA A 69 8.09 13.54 4.14
N GLU A 70 9.18 14.21 4.53
CA GLU A 70 9.87 15.21 3.71
C GLU A 70 10.52 14.69 2.42
N VAL A 71 10.84 13.40 2.25
CA VAL A 71 11.66 12.96 1.09
C VAL A 71 11.14 11.68 0.41
N SER A 72 9.87 11.32 0.62
CA SER A 72 9.32 10.04 0.18
C SER A 72 8.68 10.10 -1.21
N THR A 73 9.49 10.37 -2.22
CA THR A 73 9.07 10.23 -3.62
C THR A 73 8.94 8.74 -3.98
N CYS A 74 7.83 8.39 -4.64
CA CYS A 74 7.65 7.05 -5.19
C CYS A 74 8.33 6.97 -6.57
N GLN A 75 9.20 5.98 -6.77
CA GLN A 75 9.76 5.65 -8.08
C GLN A 75 9.29 4.26 -8.49
N LEU A 76 8.87 4.11 -9.76
CA LEU A 76 8.54 2.82 -10.35
C LEU A 76 9.76 2.22 -11.03
N SER A 77 9.96 0.90 -10.91
CA SER A 77 10.95 0.14 -11.68
C SER A 77 10.31 -0.86 -12.65
N ILE A 78 8.98 -0.83 -12.79
CA ILE A 78 8.20 -1.70 -13.68
C ILE A 78 7.18 -0.88 -14.50
N GLY A 79 6.72 -1.48 -15.60
CA GLY A 79 5.69 -0.95 -16.49
C GLY A 79 4.59 -1.98 -16.80
N ALA A 80 3.60 -1.55 -17.58
CA ALA A 80 2.55 -2.44 -18.07
C ALA A 80 3.16 -3.55 -18.96
N GLY A 81 2.69 -4.79 -18.78
CA GLY A 81 3.18 -5.99 -19.46
C GLY A 81 4.26 -6.75 -18.69
N ASP A 82 4.90 -6.14 -17.68
CA ASP A 82 5.92 -6.82 -16.90
C ASP A 82 5.32 -7.96 -16.05
N SER A 83 6.00 -9.09 -16.01
CA SER A 83 5.68 -10.18 -15.08
C SER A 83 6.28 -9.91 -13.71
N VAL A 84 5.52 -10.15 -12.64
CA VAL A 84 5.94 -9.96 -11.26
C VAL A 84 5.66 -11.20 -10.41
N ALA A 85 6.39 -11.34 -9.30
CA ALA A 85 6.23 -12.40 -8.31
C ALA A 85 6.46 -11.82 -6.90
N PRO A 86 5.99 -12.50 -5.83
CA PRO A 86 6.34 -12.11 -4.46
C PRO A 86 7.86 -11.95 -4.29
N GLY A 87 8.28 -10.84 -3.71
CA GLY A 87 9.71 -10.49 -3.54
C GLY A 87 10.37 -9.79 -4.72
N LYS A 88 9.75 -9.74 -5.91
CA LYS A 88 10.28 -8.96 -7.04
C LYS A 88 10.16 -7.46 -6.75
N GLU A 89 11.21 -6.71 -7.04
CA GLU A 89 11.18 -5.24 -7.00
C GLU A 89 10.16 -4.70 -8.01
N ILE A 90 9.36 -3.73 -7.57
CA ILE A 90 8.35 -3.03 -8.38
C ILE A 90 8.54 -1.49 -8.34
N GLY A 91 9.50 -1.03 -7.58
CA GLY A 91 9.76 0.37 -7.32
C GLY A 91 10.41 0.55 -5.95
N MET A 92 10.56 1.80 -5.57
CA MET A 92 11.19 2.19 -4.32
C MET A 92 10.62 3.51 -3.80
N PHE A 93 10.67 3.68 -2.48
CA PHE A 93 10.55 4.98 -1.85
C PHE A 93 11.94 5.57 -1.71
N HIS A 94 12.07 6.85 -2.03
CA HIS A 94 13.26 7.62 -1.67
C HIS A 94 13.20 7.98 -0.18
N PHE A 95 14.32 8.48 0.36
CA PHE A 95 14.57 8.70 1.79
C PHE A 95 13.32 9.14 2.59
N GLY A 96 13.03 8.52 3.73
CA GLY A 96 11.87 8.89 4.57
C GLY A 96 10.98 7.73 4.95
N GLY A 97 9.82 8.04 5.55
CA GLY A 97 8.80 7.07 5.88
C GLY A 97 7.96 6.69 4.67
N SER A 98 7.32 5.51 4.71
CA SER A 98 6.46 5.05 3.63
C SER A 98 5.29 4.26 4.19
N SER A 99 4.16 4.31 3.51
CA SER A 99 3.05 3.40 3.74
C SER A 99 2.62 2.77 2.43
N HIS A 100 1.69 1.83 2.50
CA HIS A 100 1.09 1.24 1.32
C HIS A 100 -0.34 0.79 1.61
N ALA A 101 -1.12 0.65 0.55
CA ALA A 101 -2.40 -0.02 0.58
C ALA A 101 -2.43 -1.13 -0.48
N LEU A 102 -3.12 -2.22 -0.15
CA LEU A 102 -3.42 -3.29 -1.09
C LEU A 102 -4.94 -3.36 -1.26
N ILE A 103 -5.40 -3.24 -2.50
CA ILE A 103 -6.82 -3.29 -2.85
C ILE A 103 -7.04 -4.51 -3.72
N PHE A 104 -8.01 -5.33 -3.34
CA PHE A 104 -8.40 -6.52 -4.10
C PHE A 104 -9.69 -6.24 -4.88
N GLY A 105 -9.83 -6.89 -6.03
CA GLY A 105 -11.03 -6.77 -6.85
C GLY A 105 -12.29 -7.22 -6.11
N PRO A 106 -13.49 -6.73 -6.52
CA PRO A 106 -14.75 -6.99 -5.82
C PRO A 106 -15.16 -8.47 -5.79
N LYS A 107 -14.54 -9.32 -6.61
CA LYS A 107 -14.81 -10.77 -6.67
C LYS A 107 -13.83 -11.59 -5.82
N THR A 108 -12.77 -10.97 -5.30
CA THR A 108 -11.75 -11.66 -4.50
C THR A 108 -12.30 -11.93 -3.11
N LYS A 109 -12.52 -13.21 -2.79
CA LYS A 109 -13.04 -13.64 -1.50
C LYS A 109 -11.89 -13.91 -0.54
N ILE A 110 -11.61 -12.94 0.34
CA ILE A 110 -10.53 -13.03 1.31
C ILE A 110 -11.09 -13.51 2.64
N THR A 111 -10.57 -14.63 3.13
CA THR A 111 -10.87 -15.16 4.45
C THR A 111 -9.66 -14.95 5.35
N PHE A 112 -9.82 -14.14 6.38
CA PHE A 112 -8.79 -13.91 7.40
C PHE A 112 -8.78 -15.06 8.41
N SER A 113 -7.59 -15.38 8.92
CA SER A 113 -7.46 -16.34 10.02
C SER A 113 -8.08 -15.80 11.31
N ASP A 114 -8.67 -16.67 12.13
CA ASP A 114 -9.23 -16.34 13.45
C ASP A 114 -8.21 -15.70 14.42
N GLU A 115 -6.92 -15.90 14.15
CA GLU A 115 -5.82 -15.29 14.90
C GLU A 115 -5.66 -13.78 14.61
N VAL A 116 -6.22 -13.27 13.50
CA VAL A 116 -6.10 -11.87 13.10
C VAL A 116 -7.16 -11.04 13.82
N LYS A 117 -6.74 -10.34 14.87
CA LYS A 117 -7.61 -9.47 15.67
C LYS A 117 -7.14 -8.02 15.64
N PRO A 118 -8.04 -7.03 15.57
CA PRO A 118 -7.67 -5.62 15.67
C PRO A 118 -6.84 -5.36 16.95
N GLY A 119 -5.74 -4.61 16.79
CA GLY A 119 -4.84 -4.26 17.89
C GLY A 119 -3.86 -5.37 18.31
N GLN A 120 -3.90 -6.56 17.69
CA GLN A 120 -2.97 -7.63 17.97
C GLN A 120 -1.77 -7.60 17.02
N HIS A 121 -0.56 -7.61 17.58
CA HIS A 121 0.65 -7.80 16.78
C HIS A 121 0.81 -9.27 16.37
N LEU A 122 1.18 -9.48 15.10
CA LEU A 122 1.47 -10.79 14.54
C LEU A 122 2.93 -10.84 14.08
N HIS A 123 3.55 -12.01 14.13
CA HIS A 123 4.88 -12.20 13.57
C HIS A 123 4.86 -11.99 12.05
N VAL A 124 5.90 -11.35 11.54
CA VAL A 124 6.14 -11.23 10.10
C VAL A 124 6.27 -12.63 9.45
N ASN A 125 5.95 -12.73 8.16
CA ASN A 125 5.92 -13.98 7.39
C ASN A 125 4.86 -15.01 7.84
N ARG A 126 3.79 -14.55 8.50
CA ARG A 126 2.61 -15.37 8.81
C ARG A 126 1.55 -15.22 7.73
N ILE A 127 0.84 -16.31 7.44
CA ILE A 127 -0.38 -16.28 6.63
C ILE A 127 -1.48 -15.68 7.50
N ILE A 128 -1.94 -14.47 7.14
CA ILE A 128 -3.01 -13.76 7.85
C ILE A 128 -4.36 -13.91 7.14
N ALA A 129 -4.35 -14.21 5.84
CA ALA A 129 -5.54 -14.42 5.04
C ALA A 129 -5.24 -15.30 3.84
N ALA A 130 -6.28 -15.92 3.28
CA ALA A 130 -6.24 -16.69 2.05
C ALA A 130 -7.44 -16.33 1.16
N VAL A 131 -7.34 -16.66 -0.13
CA VAL A 131 -8.51 -16.67 -1.01
C VAL A 131 -9.16 -18.05 -0.93
N ASP A 132 -10.49 -18.09 -0.82
CA ASP A 132 -11.23 -19.36 -0.72
C ASP A 132 -10.97 -20.27 -1.93
N GLN A 133 -10.98 -21.59 -1.71
CA GLN A 133 -10.89 -22.57 -2.80
C GLN A 133 -12.09 -22.54 -3.74
#